data_AF-A0A851VXY4-F1
#
_entry.id   AF-A0A851VXY4-F1
#
_cell.length_a   1.000
_cell.length_b   1.000
_cell.length_c   1.000
_cell.angle_alpha   90.00
_cell.angle_beta   90.00
_cell.angle_gamma   90.00
#
_symmetry.space_group_name_H-M   'P 1'
#
loop_
_entity.id
_entity.type
_entity.pdbx_description
1 polymer ?
#
loop_
_entity_poly.entity_id
_entity_poly.type
_entity_poly.pdbx_seq_one_letter_code
_entity_poly.pdbx_strand_id
1 'polypeptide(L)' 'SPSPSHLELQKNPAELDPPSQFQCLECGALLVTPGQLLEHQELHLKKKGGG' A
#
# COMPACT_ATOMS: atom_id res chain seq x y z
N SER A 1 -32.42 15.98 -15.11
CA SER A 1 -31.41 16.81 -15.80
C SER A 1 -30.04 16.59 -15.19
N PRO A 2 -29.01 16.22 -15.96
CA PRO A 2 -27.64 16.28 -15.46
C PRO A 2 -27.14 17.73 -15.52
N SER A 3 -26.33 18.13 -14.55
CA SER A 3 -25.35 19.20 -14.73
C SER A 3 -23.99 18.68 -14.29
N PRO A 4 -23.15 18.27 -15.25
CA PRO A 4 -21.73 18.03 -15.05
C PRO A 4 -20.97 19.36 -15.24
N SER A 5 -20.30 19.84 -14.18
CA SER A 5 -19.33 20.95 -14.19
C SER A 5 -18.64 20.89 -12.83
N HIS A 6 -17.48 20.28 -12.68
CA HIS A 6 -16.17 20.69 -13.20
C HIS A 6 -15.35 19.39 -13.37
N LEU A 7 -14.84 19.03 -14.55
CA LEU A 7 -13.56 19.54 -15.05
C LEU A 7 -12.49 19.55 -13.94
N GLU A 8 -11.44 18.75 -13.87
CA GLU A 8 -10.72 17.94 -14.84
C GLU A 8 -9.67 17.21 -14.00
N LEU A 9 -9.58 15.89 -14.10
CA LEU A 9 -8.30 15.32 -14.44
C LEU A 9 -8.56 14.04 -15.22
N GLN A 10 -8.67 14.26 -16.51
CA GLN A 10 -8.37 13.31 -17.56
C GLN A 10 -7.11 12.52 -17.19
N LYS A 11 -7.26 11.34 -16.59
CA LYS A 11 -6.13 10.44 -16.39
C LYS A 11 -6.48 9.00 -16.74
N ASN A 12 -6.34 8.72 -18.01
CA ASN A 12 -5.80 7.47 -18.48
C ASN A 12 -4.73 7.86 -19.52
N PRO A 13 -3.49 7.41 -19.34
CA PRO A 13 -3.20 6.01 -19.68
C PRO A 13 -2.32 5.31 -18.63
N ALA A 14 -2.68 4.08 -18.27
CA ALA A 14 -1.82 2.98 -17.79
C ALA A 14 -0.78 3.14 -16.64
N GLU A 15 -0.46 4.33 -16.10
CA GLU A 15 0.81 4.49 -15.34
C GLU A 15 0.77 5.42 -14.11
N LEU A 16 -0.22 5.32 -13.22
CA LEU A 16 -0.03 5.78 -11.82
C LEU A 16 -0.76 4.88 -10.85
N ASP A 17 -0.64 3.56 -11.01
CA ASP A 17 -0.83 2.73 -9.83
C ASP A 17 0.28 3.15 -8.86
N PRO A 18 -0.02 3.64 -7.65
CA PRO A 18 1.02 3.81 -6.65
C PRO A 18 1.78 2.48 -6.61
N PRO A 19 3.13 2.48 -6.60
CA PRO A 19 3.92 1.26 -6.79
C PRO A 19 3.34 0.18 -5.89
N SER A 20 2.84 -0.93 -6.44
CA SER A 20 1.99 -1.86 -5.69
C SER A 20 2.65 -2.17 -4.34
N GLN A 21 2.07 -1.60 -3.27
CA GLN A 21 2.68 -1.61 -1.95
C GLN A 21 2.29 -2.90 -1.24
N PHE A 22 3.26 -3.46 -0.53
CA PHE A 22 3.09 -4.67 0.25
C PHE A 22 2.60 -4.29 1.63
N GLN A 23 1.40 -4.71 1.99
CA GLN A 23 0.82 -4.40 3.29
C GLN A 23 1.16 -5.46 4.34
N CYS A 24 1.67 -5.03 5.49
CA CYS A 24 1.81 -5.89 6.66
C CYS A 24 0.43 -6.19 7.26
N LEU A 25 0.12 -7.48 7.41
CA LEU A 25 -1.17 -7.93 7.94
C LEU A 25 -1.32 -7.71 9.45
N GLU A 26 -0.22 -7.48 10.15
CA GLU A 26 -0.22 -7.31 11.62
C GLU A 26 -0.48 -5.87 12.04
N CYS A 27 0.02 -4.90 11.28
CA CYS A 27 -0.04 -3.47 11.63
C CYS A 27 -0.56 -2.55 10.52
N GLY A 28 -0.80 -3.07 9.31
CA GLY A 28 -1.27 -2.29 8.16
C GLY A 28 -0.20 -1.45 7.47
N ALA A 29 1.08 -1.54 7.88
CA ALA A 29 2.18 -0.78 7.28
C ALA A 29 2.36 -1.14 5.80
N LEU A 30 2.60 -0.13 4.96
CA LEU A 30 2.82 -0.31 3.53
C LEU A 30 4.30 -0.25 3.19
N LEU A 31 4.79 -1.25 2.47
CA LEU A 31 6.20 -1.45 2.15
C LEU A 31 6.38 -1.45 0.63
N VAL A 32 7.52 -0.95 0.17
CA VAL A 32 7.80 -0.75 -1.27
C VAL A 32 8.26 -2.05 -1.95
N THR A 33 8.79 -3.01 -1.19
CA THR A 33 9.31 -4.27 -1.73
C THR A 33 8.85 -5.46 -0.87
N PRO A 34 8.75 -6.66 -1.47
CA PRO A 34 8.38 -7.86 -0.71
C PRO A 34 9.46 -8.21 0.33
N GLY A 35 10.75 -7.96 0.05
CA GLY A 35 11.83 -8.19 1.01
C GLY A 35 11.70 -7.35 2.27
N GLN A 36 11.36 -6.05 2.14
CA GLN A 36 11.11 -5.20 3.30
C GLN A 36 9.86 -5.62 4.08
N LEU A 37 8.83 -6.14 3.39
CA LEU A 37 7.66 -6.69 4.07
C LEU A 37 8.01 -7.95 4.87
N LEU A 38 8.83 -8.85 4.33
CA LEU A 38 9.27 -10.05 5.05
C LEU A 38 10.05 -9.68 6.32
N GLU A 39 11.11 -8.87 6.18
CA GLU A 39 11.97 -8.49 7.31
C GLU A 39 11.18 -7.74 8.40
N HIS A 40 10.20 -6.91 7.99
CA HIS A 40 9.28 -6.25 8.91
C HIS A 40 8.39 -7.22 9.70
N GLN A 41 7.83 -8.25 9.04
CA GLN A 41 7.01 -9.26 9.71
C GLN A 41 7.83 -10.13 10.67
N GLU A 42 9.09 -10.40 10.35
CA GLU A 42 10.00 -11.12 11.26
C GLU A 42 10.21 -10.37 12.59
N LEU A 43 10.28 -9.03 12.55
CA LEU A 43 10.36 -8.21 13.75
C LEU A 43 9.11 -8.34 14.63
N HIS A 44 7.92 -8.41 14.03
CA HIS A 44 6.69 -8.65 14.78
C HIS A 44 6.66 -10.05 15.37
N LEU A 45 7.06 -11.07 14.61
CA LEU A 45 7.14 -12.44 15.10
C LEU A 45 8.11 -12.55 16.30
N LYS A 46 9.28 -11.91 16.20
CA LYS A 46 10.27 -11.87 17.29
C LYS A 46 9.76 -11.09 18.52
N LYS A 47 8.97 -10.03 18.32
CA LYS A 47 8.33 -9.29 19.41
C LYS A 47 7.16 -10.04 20.04
N LYS A 48 6.41 -10.83 19.26
CA LYS A 48 5.29 -11.66 19.74
C LYS A 48 5.75 -12.92 20.48
N GLY A 49 6.92 -13.46 20.14
CA GLY A 49 7.49 -14.65 20.77
C GLY A 49 8.40 -14.40 21.99
N GLY A 50 8.46 -13.16 22.49
CA GLY A 50 9.31 -12.78 23.64
C GLY A 50 8.49 -12.45 24.88
N GLY A 51 7.98 -13.47 25.56
CA GLY A 51 7.26 -13.39 26.84
C GLY A 51 6.65 -14.72 27.23
#